data_AF-A0ABC8R1Q9-F1
#
_entry.id   AF-A0ABC8R1Q9-F1
#
_cell.length_a   1.000
_cell.length_b   1.000
_cell.length_c   1.000
_cell.angle_alpha   90.00
_cell.angle_beta   90.00
_cell.angle_gamma   90.00
#
_symmetry.space_group_name_H-M   'P 1'
#
loop_
_entity.id
_entity.type
_entity.pdbx_description
1 polymer ?
#
loop_
_entity_poly.entity_id
_entity_poly.type
_entity_poly.pdbx_seq_one_letter_code
_entity_poly.pdbx_strand_id
1 'polypeptide(L)'
;MGGEIAPECLRMFGEVGDSCFRDNGIDRPGMNDVVWGLEFALQLQEAAEKIAHGDGGLLPAALASPSVPLPHGEATTTDDDEVFTRSVENVSRSTVSNEGL
;
A
#
# COMPACT_ATOMS: atom_id res chain seq x y z
N MET A 1 16.03 -24.65 4.59
CA MET A 1 15.46 -24.30 3.27
C MET A 1 15.58 -22.80 3.13
N GLY A 2 16.56 -22.32 2.38
CA GLY A 2 16.60 -20.92 1.97
C GLY A 2 16.09 -20.86 0.54
N GLY A 3 14.96 -20.19 0.31
CA GLY A 3 14.57 -19.80 -1.03
C GLY A 3 15.46 -18.65 -1.49
N GLU A 4 15.89 -18.67 -2.75
CA GLU A 4 16.70 -17.60 -3.33
C GLU A 4 15.76 -16.55 -3.94
N ILE A 5 15.93 -15.28 -3.56
CA ILE A 5 15.11 -14.18 -4.06
C ILE A 5 15.81 -13.60 -5.29
N ALA A 6 15.06 -13.47 -6.39
CA ALA A 6 15.52 -12.84 -7.61
C ALA A 6 15.93 -11.38 -7.32
N PRO A 7 17.14 -10.94 -7.72
CA PRO A 7 17.60 -9.57 -7.48
C PRO A 7 16.62 -8.51 -8.02
N GLU A 8 15.99 -8.81 -9.15
CA GLU A 8 15.02 -7.94 -9.82
C GLU A 8 13.71 -7.81 -9.02
N CYS A 9 13.21 -8.92 -8.45
CA CYS A 9 12.07 -8.91 -7.53
C CYS A 9 12.37 -8.04 -6.31
N LEU A 10 13.53 -8.27 -5.68
CA LEU A 10 13.92 -7.52 -4.49
C LEU A 10 14.08 -6.02 -4.78
N ARG A 11 14.61 -5.65 -5.95
CA ARG A 11 14.71 -4.25 -6.37
C ARG A 11 13.33 -3.62 -6.50
N MET A 12 12.42 -4.26 -7.22
CA MET A 12 11.06 -3.71 -7.41
C MET A 12 10.32 -3.59 -6.08
N PHE A 13 10.40 -4.61 -5.22
CA PHE A 13 9.80 -4.58 -3.89
C PHE A 13 10.35 -3.42 -3.05
N GLY A 14 11.67 -3.23 -3.06
CA GLY A 14 12.33 -2.12 -2.36
C GLY A 14 11.89 -0.75 -2.88
N GLU A 15 11.76 -0.59 -4.20
CA GLU A 15 11.29 0.65 -4.83
C GLU A 15 9.84 0.99 -4.43
N VAL A 16 8.96 -0.01 -4.42
CA VAL A 16 7.58 0.15 -3.92
C VAL A 16 7.60 0.54 -2.44
N GLY A 17 8.41 -0.15 -1.63
CA GLY A 17 8.55 0.17 -0.20
C GLY A 17 9.02 1.60 0.04
N ASP A 18 10.12 2.01 -0.60
CA ASP A 18 10.68 3.36 -0.50
C ASP A 18 9.66 4.44 -0.90
N SER A 19 8.93 4.20 -1.99
CA SER A 19 7.90 5.13 -2.46
C SER A 19 6.75 5.32 -1.45
N CYS A 20 6.42 4.31 -0.65
CA CYS A 20 5.40 4.39 0.39
C CYS A 20 5.86 5.23 1.61
N PHE A 21 7.17 5.35 1.82
CA PHE A 21 7.76 6.06 2.96
C PHE A 21 8.21 7.49 2.66
N ARG A 22 7.90 8.03 1.47
CA ARG A 22 8.21 9.43 1.16
C ARG A 22 7.60 10.38 2.18
N ASP A 23 8.35 11.42 2.56
CA ASP A 23 7.94 12.39 3.58
C ASP A 23 6.65 13.12 3.16
N ASN A 24 6.55 13.47 1.88
CA ASN A 24 5.40 14.13 1.30
C ASN A 24 4.32 13.12 0.92
N GLY A 25 3.13 13.27 1.49
CA GLY A 25 1.99 12.38 1.21
C GLY A 25 1.53 12.36 -0.25
N ILE A 26 1.70 13.46 -0.98
CA ILE A 26 1.36 13.56 -2.41
C ILE A 26 2.26 12.72 -3.30
N ASP A 27 3.46 12.39 -2.82
CA ASP A 27 4.43 11.59 -3.55
C ASP A 27 4.22 10.10 -3.27
N ARG A 28 3.47 9.73 -2.23
CA ARG A 28 3.18 8.33 -1.93
C ARG A 28 2.23 7.76 -2.99
N PRO A 29 2.49 6.54 -3.49
CA PRO A 29 1.60 5.91 -4.46
C PRO A 29 0.22 5.62 -3.85
N GLY A 30 -0.79 5.56 -4.71
CA GLY A 30 -2.09 5.02 -4.32
C GLY A 30 -1.99 3.51 -4.08
N MET A 31 -2.91 2.95 -3.28
CA MET A 31 -2.90 1.51 -2.98
C MET A 31 -2.96 0.63 -4.24
N ASN A 32 -3.61 1.10 -5.31
CA ASN A 32 -3.65 0.40 -6.60
C ASN A 32 -2.25 0.28 -7.22
N ASP A 33 -1.46 1.35 -7.21
CA ASP A 33 -0.10 1.35 -7.75
C ASP A 33 0.84 0.49 -6.90
N VAL A 34 0.63 0.45 -5.57
CA VAL A 34 1.35 -0.44 -4.66
C VAL A 34 1.09 -1.90 -5.00
N VAL A 35 -0.19 -2.30 -5.10
CA VAL A 35 -0.58 -3.67 -5.44
C VAL A 35 -0.01 -4.07 -6.80
N TRP A 36 -0.12 -3.19 -7.79
CA TRP A 36 0.43 -3.43 -9.12
C TRP A 36 1.96 -3.63 -9.09
N GLY A 37 2.69 -2.79 -8.34
CA GLY A 37 4.14 -2.93 -8.19
C GLY A 37 4.55 -4.24 -7.51
N LEU A 38 3.76 -4.71 -6.53
CA LEU A 38 3.98 -5.99 -5.86
C LEU A 38 3.65 -7.19 -6.74
N GLU A 39 2.58 -7.13 -7.52
CA GLU A 39 2.26 -8.15 -8.53
C GLU A 39 3.37 -8.26 -9.58
N PHE A 40 3.95 -7.14 -9.99
CA PHE A 40 5.09 -7.14 -10.90
C PHE A 40 6.35 -7.72 -10.25
N ALA A 41 6.65 -7.38 -8.99
CA ALA A 41 7.77 -7.98 -8.25
C ALA A 41 7.62 -9.51 -8.14
N LEU A 42 6.40 -10.00 -7.88
CA LEU A 42 6.10 -11.43 -7.84
C LEU A 42 6.35 -12.11 -9.20
N GLN A 43 5.89 -11.50 -10.30
CA GLN A 43 6.14 -12.02 -11.64
C GLN A 43 7.64 -12.14 -11.94
N LEU A 44 8.47 -11.21 -11.47
CA LEU A 44 9.93 -11.28 -11.62
C LEU A 44 10.52 -12.48 -10.84
N GLN A 45 10.01 -12.76 -9.64
CA GLN A 45 10.42 -13.94 -8.86
C GLN A 45 10.03 -15.24 -9.58
N GLU A 46 8.77 -15.36 -10.00
CA GLU A 46 8.28 -16.56 -10.70
C GLU A 46 9.04 -16.82 -12.02
N ALA A 47 9.36 -15.75 -12.75
CA ALA A 47 10.16 -15.85 -13.97
C ALA A 47 11.57 -16.38 -13.68
N ALA A 48 12.22 -15.88 -12.62
CA ALA A 48 13.54 -16.34 -12.21
C ALA A 48 13.52 -17.81 -11.76
N GLU A 49 12.50 -18.22 -11.01
CA GLU A 49 12.32 -19.61 -10.57
C GLU A 49 12.09 -20.56 -11.75
N LYS A 50 11.29 -20.17 -12.74
CA LYS A 50 11.11 -20.93 -13.99
C LYS A 50 12.42 -21.14 -14.73
N ILE A 51 13.25 -20.10 -14.81
CA ILE A 51 14.60 -20.18 -15.42
C ILE A 51 15.50 -21.12 -14.61
N ALA A 52 15.49 -21.00 -13.27
CA ALA A 52 16.30 -21.82 -12.38
C ALA A 52 15.91 -23.31 -12.41
N HIS A 53 14.63 -23.63 -12.62
CA HIS A 53 14.12 -25.00 -12.66
C HIS A 53 14.14 -25.66 -14.04
N GLY A 54 14.53 -24.94 -15.10
CA GLY A 54 14.83 -25.54 -16.41
C GLY A 54 13.64 -26.21 -17.12
N ASP A 55 12.40 -25.87 -16.77
CA ASP A 55 11.21 -26.31 -17.51
C ASP A 55 10.83 -25.26 -18.55
N GLY A 56 11.22 -25.50 -19.80
CA GLY A 56 10.94 -24.64 -20.96
C GLY A 56 9.46 -24.67 -21.40
N GLY A 57 8.54 -24.32 -20.51
CA GLY A 57 7.09 -24.43 -20.74
C GLY A 57 6.33 -23.10 -20.70
N LEU A 58 6.17 -22.48 -21.89
CA LEU A 58 5.15 -21.50 -22.33
C LEU A 58 4.89 -20.18 -21.55
N LEU A 59 4.48 -19.19 -22.34
CA LEU A 59 4.35 -17.76 -22.08
C LEU A 59 3.14 -17.36 -21.20
N PRO A 60 3.06 -16.09 -20.73
CA PRO A 60 2.15 -15.63 -19.69
C PRO A 60 0.87 -15.00 -20.27
N ALA A 61 -0.29 -15.35 -19.73
CA ALA A 61 -1.54 -14.56 -19.78
C ALA A 61 -2.73 -15.44 -19.39
N ALA A 62 -3.12 -15.48 -18.13
CA ALA A 62 -4.48 -15.86 -17.77
C ALA A 62 -4.81 -15.52 -16.31
N LEU A 63 -4.89 -14.21 -15.97
CA LEU A 63 -5.93 -13.64 -15.10
C LEU A 63 -5.65 -12.18 -14.67
N ALA A 64 -5.35 -11.29 -15.61
CA ALA A 64 -5.49 -9.85 -15.33
C ALA A 64 -6.71 -9.31 -16.08
N SER A 65 -7.87 -9.34 -15.43
CA SER A 65 -8.99 -8.45 -15.73
C SER A 65 -9.93 -8.37 -14.51
N PRO A 66 -9.83 -7.30 -13.71
CA PRO A 66 -10.81 -6.99 -12.68
C PRO A 66 -11.99 -6.27 -13.33
N SER A 67 -13.14 -6.95 -13.42
CA SER A 67 -14.41 -6.28 -13.73
C SER A 67 -15.22 -6.19 -12.45
N VAL A 68 -15.02 -5.12 -11.68
CA VAL A 68 -16.02 -4.68 -10.69
C VAL A 68 -16.34 -3.21 -10.99
N PRO A 69 -17.56 -2.90 -11.47
CA PRO A 69 -18.00 -1.52 -11.55
C PRO A 69 -18.22 -1.02 -10.11
N LEU A 70 -17.45 -0.03 -9.68
CA LEU A 70 -17.73 0.69 -8.44
C LEU A 70 -18.93 1.62 -8.69
N PRO A 71 -20.05 1.50 -7.95
CA PRO A 71 -21.14 2.45 -8.05
C PRO A 71 -20.63 3.83 -7.58
N HIS A 72 -20.81 4.84 -8.43
CA HIS A 72 -20.76 6.23 -8.00
C HIS A 72 -21.89 6.44 -6.99
N GLY A 73 -21.54 6.44 -5.69
CA GLY A 73 -22.41 6.88 -4.62
C GLY A 73 -22.30 8.39 -4.49
N GLU A 74 -23.24 9.09 -5.11
CA GLU A 74 -23.52 10.51 -4.86
C GLU A 74 -24.42 10.66 -3.62
N ALA A 75 -24.24 11.80 -2.92
CA ALA A 75 -25.03 12.35 -1.80
C ALA A 75 -24.83 11.64 -0.43
N THR A 76 -24.55 12.33 0.67
CA THR A 76 -25.31 13.47 1.21
C THR A 76 -24.44 14.24 2.20
N THR A 77 -24.58 15.57 2.23
CA THR A 77 -24.03 16.44 3.27
C THR A 77 -24.76 16.17 4.59
N THR A 78 -24.08 15.68 5.61
CA THR A 78 -24.57 15.74 7.00
C THR A 78 -23.49 16.36 7.87
N ASP A 79 -23.66 17.65 8.10
CA ASP A 79 -23.52 18.37 9.36
C ASP A 79 -23.18 17.51 10.60
N ASP A 80 -22.16 18.00 11.30
CA ASP A 80 -21.92 17.95 12.75
C ASP A 80 -21.56 16.66 13.53
N ASP A 81 -20.62 16.91 14.46
CA ASP A 81 -20.26 16.18 15.69
C ASP A 81 -19.21 15.04 15.67
N GLU A 82 -17.94 15.47 15.74
CA GLU A 82 -16.92 15.07 16.73
C GLU A 82 -16.79 13.57 17.11
N VAL A 83 -15.88 12.86 16.43
CA VAL A 83 -15.20 11.69 17.02
C VAL A 83 -13.73 12.01 17.27
N PHE A 84 -13.56 12.66 18.42
CA PHE A 84 -12.49 12.50 19.41
C PHE A 84 -11.16 11.90 18.92
N THR A 85 -10.24 12.76 18.53
CA THR A 85 -8.81 12.45 18.60
C THR A 85 -8.41 12.34 20.07
N ARG A 86 -7.88 11.19 20.49
CA ARG A 86 -6.54 11.06 21.12
C ARG A 86 -6.35 9.75 21.90
N SER A 87 -5.17 9.17 21.66
CA SER A 87 -4.58 7.93 22.18
C SER A 87 -4.64 7.76 23.71
N VAL A 88 -4.76 6.49 24.12
CA VAL A 88 -4.79 6.06 25.51
C VAL A 88 -3.44 6.27 26.22
N GLU A 89 -3.53 6.91 27.38
CA GLU A 89 -2.66 6.86 28.56
C GLU A 89 -1.20 7.32 28.45
N ASN A 90 -0.90 8.54 28.95
CA ASN A 90 -0.22 8.79 30.25
C ASN A 90 0.20 10.28 30.52
N VAL A 91 -0.56 10.90 31.43
CA VAL A 91 -0.18 11.76 32.59
C VAL A 91 0.63 13.08 32.45
N SER A 92 -0.03 14.16 32.95
CA SER A 92 0.49 15.44 33.49
C SER A 92 1.00 16.52 32.52
N ARG A 93 0.54 17.79 32.55
CA ARG A 93 0.32 18.65 33.73
C ARG A 93 -0.56 19.90 33.41
N SER A 94 -1.68 19.98 34.12
CA SER A 94 -2.39 21.14 34.75
C SER A 94 -2.75 22.46 34.01
N THR A 95 -4.08 22.64 33.88
CA THR A 95 -4.99 23.82 34.05
C THR A 95 -4.44 25.22 34.39
N VAL A 96 -4.95 26.28 33.72
CA VAL A 96 -5.97 27.22 34.27
C VAL A 96 -6.61 28.11 33.18
N SER A 97 -7.85 28.47 33.48
CA SER A 97 -8.86 29.21 32.71
C SER A 97 -8.70 30.74 32.86
N ASN A 98 -9.12 31.55 31.87
CA ASN A 98 -10.24 32.50 32.03
C ASN A 98 -10.38 33.49 30.85
N GLU A 99 -11.63 33.67 30.46
CA GLU A 99 -12.23 34.77 29.68
C GLU A 99 -12.39 36.08 30.49
N GLY A 100 -12.41 37.23 29.80
CA GLY A 100 -13.14 38.44 30.23
C GLY A 100 -12.33 39.70 30.59
N LEU A 101 -12.33 40.70 29.69
CA LEU A 101 -12.93 42.04 29.85
C LEU A 101 -12.96 42.77 28.50
#